data_AF-A0A522Y0T4-F1
#
_entry.id   AF-A0A522Y0T4-F1
#
_cell.length_a   1.000
_cell.length_b   1.000
_cell.length_c   1.000
_cell.angle_alpha   90.00
_cell.angle_beta   90.00
_cell.angle_gamma   90.00
#
_symmetry.space_group_name_H-M   'P 1'
#
loop_
_entity.id
_entity.type
_entity.pdbx_description
1 polymer ?
#
loop_
_entity_poly.entity_id
_entity_poly.type
_entity_poly.pdbx_seq_one_letter_code
_entity_poly.pdbx_strand_id
1 'polypeptide(L)'
;MFILSALLGSFFIPEPSLASDQSYGMFNDTNTTTPSDSDNDGIADTSDSCPLQAETMNGFEDADGCPDTAPPADSDNDGIADTSDSCPLQAETMNGFEDADGCPDVPPIKDSDNDGIADTSDSCPTQSETMNGFEDMDGCPDVPPIKDSDNDGIVDSIDSCPTQS
;
A
#
# COMPACT_ATOMS: atom_id res chain seq x y z
N MET A 1 27.04 -40.16 47.05
CA MET A 1 26.37 -41.08 47.99
C MET A 1 25.82 -42.23 47.16
N PHE A 2 26.37 -43.44 47.37
CA PHE A 2 25.72 -44.76 47.39
C PHE A 2 24.30 -44.83 46.74
N ILE A 3 23.88 -45.83 45.96
CA ILE A 3 24.36 -47.21 45.82
C ILE A 3 23.69 -47.86 44.60
N LEU A 4 24.48 -48.73 43.98
CA LEU A 4 24.17 -49.91 43.19
C LEU A 4 22.87 -50.63 43.60
N SER A 5 22.06 -51.09 42.63
CA SER A 5 21.37 -52.38 42.78
C SER A 5 21.02 -52.98 41.41
N ALA A 6 21.72 -54.05 41.09
CA ALA A 6 21.48 -54.92 39.95
C ALA A 6 20.39 -55.94 40.30
N LEU A 7 19.54 -56.30 39.33
CA LEU A 7 18.83 -57.56 39.34
C LEU A 7 19.06 -58.29 38.03
N LEU A 8 19.69 -59.45 38.20
CA LEU A 8 20.06 -60.44 37.21
C LEU A 8 18.83 -61.07 36.59
N GLY A 9 18.89 -61.32 35.28
CA GLY A 9 17.91 -62.10 34.54
C GLY A 9 18.54 -62.73 33.31
N SER A 10 19.46 -63.67 33.55
CA SER A 10 20.15 -64.45 32.54
C SER A 10 19.17 -65.42 31.86
N PHE A 11 18.86 -65.18 30.58
CA PHE A 11 18.27 -66.20 29.72
C PHE A 11 19.30 -66.68 28.69
N PHE A 12 19.67 -67.94 28.88
CA PHE A 12 20.48 -68.78 28.00
C PHE A 12 19.67 -69.17 26.76
N ILE A 13 20.20 -68.96 25.54
CA ILE A 13 19.92 -69.80 24.36
C ILE A 13 21.24 -69.89 23.54
N PRO A 14 21.61 -71.08 22.99
CA PRO A 14 22.97 -71.40 22.59
C PRO A 14 23.35 -71.05 21.14
N GLU A 15 24.65 -70.85 20.94
CA GLU A 15 25.43 -70.90 19.69
C GLU A 15 25.15 -72.19 18.87
N PRO A 16 25.20 -72.14 17.52
CA PRO A 16 26.51 -72.41 16.90
C PRO A 16 26.83 -71.67 15.59
N SER A 17 28.11 -71.29 15.52
CA SER A 17 29.07 -71.63 14.46
C SER A 17 29.33 -70.63 13.32
N LEU A 18 30.58 -70.14 13.37
CA LEU A 18 31.59 -70.14 12.30
C LEU A 18 31.29 -69.34 11.02
N ALA A 19 31.88 -68.14 10.96
CA ALA A 19 32.82 -67.71 9.91
C ALA A 19 33.31 -66.30 10.31
N SER A 20 34.51 -66.13 10.88
CA SER A 20 35.71 -65.75 10.12
C SER A 20 35.41 -65.34 8.67
N ASP A 21 35.51 -64.07 8.32
CA ASP A 21 36.66 -63.62 7.54
C ASP A 21 36.71 -62.09 7.43
N GLN A 22 37.91 -61.65 7.11
CA GLN A 22 38.42 -60.32 7.00
C GLN A 22 37.68 -59.44 5.97
N SER A 23 37.85 -58.13 6.18
CA SER A 23 38.34 -57.16 5.20
C SER A 23 37.88 -57.28 3.73
N TYR A 24 37.42 -56.13 3.24
CA TYR A 24 37.36 -55.71 1.84
C TYR A 24 36.03 -55.92 1.09
N GLY A 25 35.14 -54.93 1.28
CA GLY A 25 34.32 -54.34 0.22
C GLY A 25 32.98 -55.00 -0.12
N MET A 26 31.88 -54.38 0.28
CA MET A 26 30.68 -54.23 -0.55
C MET A 26 29.88 -52.99 -0.13
N PHE A 27 29.68 -52.11 -1.10
CA PHE A 27 28.82 -50.93 -1.06
C PHE A 27 27.36 -51.35 -0.81
N ASN A 28 26.69 -50.70 0.14
CA ASN A 28 25.23 -50.54 0.15
C ASN A 28 24.82 -49.36 1.03
N ASP A 29 24.69 -48.22 0.35
CA ASP A 29 23.62 -47.23 0.44
C ASP A 29 23.24 -46.62 1.81
N THR A 30 23.88 -45.48 2.12
CA THR A 30 23.14 -44.21 2.16
C THR A 30 24.05 -43.14 1.56
N ASN A 31 23.97 -42.95 0.24
CA ASN A 31 24.49 -41.75 -0.39
C ASN A 31 23.62 -40.54 0.00
N THR A 32 23.64 -40.16 1.26
CA THR A 32 23.28 -38.79 1.66
C THR A 32 24.47 -37.93 1.26
N THR A 33 24.54 -37.58 -0.03
CA THR A 33 25.18 -36.34 -0.43
C THR A 33 24.42 -35.25 0.31
N THR A 34 24.95 -34.80 1.44
CA THR A 34 24.60 -33.47 1.93
C THR A 34 24.85 -32.54 0.75
N PRO A 35 23.82 -31.87 0.23
CA PRO A 35 24.01 -30.98 -0.90
C PRO A 35 25.09 -29.97 -0.52
N SER A 36 25.96 -29.66 -1.47
CA SER A 36 27.00 -28.65 -1.27
C SER A 36 26.35 -27.30 -0.95
N ASP A 37 26.96 -26.60 -0.02
CA ASP A 37 26.62 -25.26 0.44
C ASP A 37 27.97 -24.53 0.57
N SER A 38 28.30 -23.76 -0.45
CA SER A 38 29.66 -23.27 -0.71
C SER A 38 30.00 -22.00 0.09
N ASP A 39 29.00 -21.21 0.48
CA ASP A 39 29.16 -20.02 1.32
C ASP A 39 28.64 -20.19 2.76
N ASN A 40 28.00 -21.33 3.06
CA ASN A 40 27.56 -21.78 4.38
C ASN A 40 26.46 -20.90 4.98
N ASP A 41 25.54 -20.41 4.16
CA ASP A 41 24.36 -19.68 4.60
C ASP A 41 23.17 -20.59 4.98
N GLY A 42 23.27 -21.89 4.70
CA GLY A 42 22.26 -22.89 5.01
C GLY A 42 21.33 -23.22 3.83
N ILE A 43 21.54 -22.60 2.66
CA ILE A 43 20.87 -22.92 1.40
C ILE A 43 21.85 -23.74 0.55
N ALA A 44 21.35 -24.82 -0.05
CA ALA A 44 22.16 -25.67 -0.90
C ALA A 44 22.49 -24.96 -2.22
N ASP A 45 23.71 -25.12 -2.74
CA ASP A 45 24.20 -24.60 -4.04
C ASP A 45 23.23 -24.88 -5.22
N THR A 46 22.41 -25.94 -5.13
CA THR A 46 21.43 -26.31 -6.15
C THR A 46 20.14 -25.48 -6.11
N SER A 47 19.85 -24.88 -4.97
CA SER A 47 18.68 -24.05 -4.67
C SER A 47 19.05 -22.59 -4.43
N ASP A 48 20.34 -22.32 -4.25
CA ASP A 48 20.93 -21.02 -4.05
C ASP A 48 21.18 -20.30 -5.39
N SER A 49 20.64 -19.09 -5.52
CA SER A 49 20.81 -18.24 -6.69
C SER A 49 22.18 -17.53 -6.72
N CYS A 50 22.83 -17.41 -5.56
CA CYS A 50 24.16 -16.86 -5.36
C CYS A 50 25.10 -17.83 -4.59
N PRO A 51 25.49 -19.00 -5.14
CA PRO A 51 26.25 -20.08 -4.44
C PRO A 51 27.62 -19.74 -3.83
N LEU A 52 28.08 -18.50 -3.90
CA LEU A 52 29.37 -18.05 -3.37
C LEU A 52 29.21 -16.79 -2.51
N GLN A 53 27.98 -16.32 -2.27
CA GLN A 53 27.67 -15.13 -1.52
C GLN A 53 26.55 -15.44 -0.52
N ALA A 54 26.94 -15.61 0.73
CA ALA A 54 26.01 -15.95 1.80
C ALA A 54 24.82 -14.96 1.88
N GLU A 55 23.62 -15.52 2.00
CA GLU A 55 22.38 -14.83 2.31
C GLU A 55 22.49 -13.87 3.51
N THR A 56 21.79 -12.74 3.41
CA THR A 56 21.59 -11.79 4.50
C THR A 56 20.19 -11.95 5.10
N MET A 57 20.06 -12.91 6.03
CA MET A 57 18.80 -13.19 6.76
C MET A 57 18.21 -11.94 7.42
N ASN A 58 17.29 -11.28 6.74
CA ASN A 58 16.71 -10.00 7.13
C ASN A 58 15.16 -10.00 7.07
N GLY A 59 14.54 -11.10 6.63
CA GLY A 59 13.10 -11.27 6.51
C GLY A 59 12.52 -10.85 5.15
N PHE A 60 13.36 -10.44 4.22
CA PHE A 60 13.05 -10.15 2.82
C PHE A 60 13.84 -11.12 1.95
N GLU A 61 13.17 -11.75 0.98
CA GLU A 61 13.75 -12.67 -0.01
C GLU A 61 14.72 -13.78 0.48
N ASP A 62 14.86 -14.00 1.79
CA ASP A 62 15.70 -14.98 2.54
C ASP A 62 15.76 -16.44 2.01
N ALA A 63 14.93 -16.81 1.03
CA ALA A 63 14.88 -18.15 0.45
C ALA A 63 15.59 -18.26 -0.91
N ASP A 64 16.06 -17.16 -1.50
CA ASP A 64 16.71 -17.15 -2.81
C ASP A 64 18.23 -17.40 -2.75
N GLY A 65 18.85 -17.23 -1.57
CA GLY A 65 20.27 -17.45 -1.30
C GLY A 65 21.16 -16.28 -1.71
N CYS A 66 20.58 -15.13 -2.05
CA CYS A 66 21.32 -13.96 -2.48
C CYS A 66 21.27 -12.85 -1.44
N PRO A 67 22.42 -12.25 -1.08
CA PRO A 67 22.43 -11.15 -0.12
C PRO A 67 21.62 -9.95 -0.64
N ASP A 68 20.54 -9.65 0.05
CA ASP A 68 19.66 -8.53 -0.26
C ASP A 68 19.53 -7.52 0.90
N THR A 69 18.69 -6.52 0.67
CA THR A 69 18.26 -5.59 1.71
C THR A 69 16.75 -5.46 1.69
N ALA A 70 16.10 -5.64 2.84
CA ALA A 70 14.69 -5.36 2.99
C ALA A 70 14.32 -3.93 2.54
N PRO A 71 13.21 -3.76 1.81
CA PRO A 71 12.73 -2.43 1.45
C PRO A 71 12.37 -1.63 2.71
N PRO A 72 12.42 -0.28 2.64
CA PRO A 72 11.90 0.56 3.71
C PRO A 72 10.44 0.22 4.03
N ALA A 73 10.02 0.47 5.27
CA ALA A 73 8.62 0.36 5.64
C ALA A 73 7.78 1.37 4.83
N ASP A 74 6.65 0.88 4.33
CA ASP A 74 5.62 1.62 3.62
C ASP A 74 4.29 1.04 4.13
N SER A 75 3.66 1.77 5.03
CA SER A 75 2.57 1.29 5.87
C SER A 75 1.22 1.29 5.15
N ASP A 76 1.03 2.14 4.14
CA ASP A 76 -0.19 2.22 3.34
C ASP A 76 -0.03 1.69 1.90
N ASN A 77 1.20 1.35 1.50
CA ASN A 77 1.56 0.69 0.25
C ASN A 77 1.33 1.58 -0.99
N ASP A 78 1.56 2.89 -0.86
CA ASP A 78 1.50 3.81 -1.99
C ASP A 78 2.82 3.92 -2.78
N GLY A 79 3.89 3.29 -2.28
CA GLY A 79 5.21 3.28 -2.89
C GLY A 79 6.17 4.35 -2.35
N ILE A 80 5.75 5.16 -1.38
CA ILE A 80 6.58 6.12 -0.67
C ILE A 80 6.88 5.55 0.71
N ALA A 81 8.17 5.52 1.08
CA ALA A 81 8.56 5.00 2.39
C ALA A 81 8.02 5.90 3.51
N ASP A 82 7.61 5.31 4.64
CA ASP A 82 7.08 6.00 5.84
C ASP A 82 7.98 7.16 6.35
N THR A 83 9.27 7.11 6.02
CA THR A 83 10.25 8.15 6.40
C THR A 83 10.26 9.38 5.50
N SER A 84 9.75 9.24 4.28
CA SER A 84 9.63 10.28 3.25
C SER A 84 8.17 10.66 2.98
N ASP A 85 7.24 9.89 3.51
CA ASP A 85 5.80 10.10 3.43
C ASP A 85 5.30 11.07 4.52
N SER A 86 4.56 12.09 4.10
CA SER A 86 3.92 13.07 4.99
C SER A 86 2.63 12.53 5.62
N CYS A 87 2.01 11.53 5.00
CA CYS A 87 0.82 10.83 5.44
C CYS A 87 1.00 9.29 5.51
N PRO A 88 1.88 8.74 6.40
CA PRO A 88 2.27 7.31 6.44
C PRO A 88 1.17 6.24 6.64
N LEU A 89 -0.09 6.62 6.74
CA LEU A 89 -1.23 5.72 6.95
C LEU A 89 -2.35 6.00 5.94
N GLN A 90 -2.13 6.89 4.97
CA GLN A 90 -3.10 7.30 3.97
C GLN A 90 -2.45 7.33 2.60
N ALA A 91 -2.69 6.27 1.83
CA ALA A 91 -2.10 6.13 0.52
C ALA A 91 -2.36 7.34 -0.40
N GLU A 92 -1.29 7.80 -1.04
CA GLU A 92 -1.30 8.79 -2.11
C GLU A 92 -2.33 8.47 -3.21
N THR A 93 -2.94 9.52 -3.76
CA THR A 93 -3.82 9.44 -4.93
C THR A 93 -3.16 10.10 -6.13
N MET A 94 -2.41 9.31 -6.91
CA MET A 94 -1.73 9.76 -8.14
C MET A 94 -2.69 10.46 -9.13
N ASN A 95 -2.76 11.78 -9.06
CA ASN A 95 -3.69 12.60 -9.84
C ASN A 95 -3.01 13.79 -10.54
N GLY A 96 -1.68 13.91 -10.39
CA GLY A 96 -0.87 14.96 -11.00
C GLY A 96 -0.77 16.23 -10.15
N PHE A 97 -1.21 16.18 -8.90
CA PHE A 97 -1.16 17.30 -7.96
C PHE A 97 -0.56 16.81 -6.64
N GLU A 98 0.59 17.38 -6.29
CA GLU A 98 1.31 17.10 -5.04
C GLU A 98 1.72 15.62 -4.79
N ASP A 99 1.55 14.72 -5.78
CA ASP A 99 1.90 13.28 -5.85
C ASP A 99 3.27 12.81 -5.27
N ALA A 100 4.16 13.69 -4.82
CA ALA A 100 5.48 13.36 -4.28
C ALA A 100 5.57 13.46 -2.74
N ASP A 101 4.53 13.92 -2.06
CA ASP A 101 4.55 14.09 -0.60
C ASP A 101 3.92 12.93 0.18
N GLY A 102 3.22 12.01 -0.51
CA GLY A 102 2.60 10.82 0.04
C GLY A 102 1.21 11.06 0.63
N CYS A 103 0.62 12.23 0.38
CA CYS A 103 -0.68 12.58 0.92
C CYS A 103 -1.77 12.59 -0.16
N PRO A 104 -2.98 12.06 0.11
CA PRO A 104 -4.07 12.13 -0.85
C PRO A 104 -4.57 13.57 -1.01
N ASP A 105 -4.08 14.25 -2.04
CA ASP A 105 -4.47 15.61 -2.36
C ASP A 105 -5.50 15.71 -3.47
N VAL A 106 -6.18 16.86 -3.55
CA VAL A 106 -7.16 17.16 -4.59
C VAL A 106 -6.72 18.42 -5.33
N PRO A 107 -6.53 18.35 -6.67
CA PRO A 107 -6.20 19.53 -7.45
C PRO A 107 -7.21 20.65 -7.23
N PRO A 108 -6.78 21.91 -7.12
CA PRO A 108 -7.69 23.03 -6.99
C PRO A 108 -8.62 23.09 -8.20
N ILE A 109 -9.92 23.22 -7.93
CA ILE A 109 -10.91 23.44 -8.97
C ILE A 109 -10.70 24.85 -9.52
N LYS A 110 -10.62 24.99 -10.84
CA LYS A 110 -10.44 26.28 -11.49
C LYS A 110 -11.72 27.11 -11.38
N ASP A 111 -11.59 28.29 -10.81
CA ASP A 111 -12.61 29.33 -10.68
C ASP A 111 -11.89 30.66 -10.98
N SER A 112 -12.15 31.23 -12.14
CA SER A 112 -11.36 32.32 -12.69
C SER A 112 -11.73 33.70 -12.15
N ASP A 113 -12.96 33.88 -11.66
CA ASP A 113 -13.43 35.15 -11.09
C ASP A 113 -13.66 35.08 -9.58
N ASN A 114 -13.50 33.90 -8.98
CA ASN A 114 -13.53 33.63 -7.55
C ASN A 114 -14.90 33.91 -6.91
N ASP A 115 -15.98 33.66 -7.63
CA ASP A 115 -17.34 33.73 -7.08
C ASP A 115 -17.78 32.46 -6.34
N GLY A 116 -16.98 31.39 -6.42
CA GLY A 116 -17.22 30.11 -5.75
C GLY A 116 -17.87 29.06 -6.64
N ILE A 117 -18.15 29.35 -7.91
CA ILE A 117 -18.64 28.41 -8.91
C ILE A 117 -17.46 28.01 -9.81
N ALA A 118 -17.28 26.69 -9.99
CA ALA A 118 -16.23 26.19 -10.86
C ALA A 118 -16.44 26.65 -12.30
N ASP A 119 -15.38 27.03 -13.02
CA ASP A 119 -15.42 27.41 -14.45
C ASP A 119 -16.19 26.41 -15.34
N THR A 120 -16.20 25.13 -14.96
CA THR A 120 -16.90 24.06 -15.71
C THR A 120 -18.41 24.05 -15.52
N SER A 121 -18.88 24.69 -14.45
CA SER A 121 -20.29 24.79 -14.04
C SER A 121 -20.82 26.23 -14.14
N ASP A 122 -19.92 27.20 -14.31
CA ASP A 122 -20.20 28.61 -14.41
C ASP A 122 -20.59 29.01 -15.84
N SER A 123 -21.73 29.69 -15.98
CA SER A 123 -22.22 30.21 -17.26
C SER A 123 -21.47 31.47 -17.72
N CYS A 124 -20.87 32.20 -16.78
CA CYS A 124 -20.04 33.38 -17.00
C CYS A 124 -18.65 33.27 -16.31
N PRO A 125 -17.73 32.37 -16.75
CA PRO A 125 -16.46 32.03 -16.09
C PRO A 125 -15.41 33.13 -15.87
N THR A 126 -15.75 34.40 -16.03
CA THR A 126 -14.83 35.54 -15.88
C THR A 126 -15.54 36.75 -15.26
N GLN A 127 -16.80 36.61 -14.86
CA GLN A 127 -17.64 37.64 -14.28
C GLN A 127 -18.32 37.09 -13.04
N SER A 128 -17.85 37.52 -11.88
CA SER A 128 -18.38 37.03 -10.61
C SER A 128 -19.88 37.24 -10.46
N GLU A 129 -20.56 36.22 -9.95
CA GLU A 129 -21.95 36.25 -9.52
C GLU A 129 -22.26 37.43 -8.58
N THR A 130 -23.47 37.97 -8.70
CA THR A 130 -24.04 38.98 -7.79
C THR A 130 -25.13 38.36 -6.93
N MET A 131 -24.75 37.83 -5.77
CA MET A 131 -25.67 37.23 -4.78
C MET A 131 -26.80 38.19 -4.37
N ASN A 132 -27.96 38.07 -5.00
CA ASN A 132 -29.08 39.00 -4.86
C ASN A 132 -30.44 38.29 -4.66
N GLY A 133 -30.46 36.95 -4.69
CA GLY A 133 -31.66 36.13 -4.51
C GLY A 133 -32.38 35.77 -5.82
N PHE A 134 -31.80 36.13 -6.96
CA PHE A 134 -32.26 35.79 -8.31
C PHE A 134 -31.10 35.08 -9.02
N GLU A 135 -31.41 33.93 -9.64
CA GLU A 135 -30.49 33.03 -10.37
C GLU A 135 -29.06 32.80 -9.81
N ASP A 136 -28.81 33.04 -8.51
CA ASP A 136 -27.53 32.95 -7.76
C ASP A 136 -26.71 31.63 -7.88
N MET A 137 -27.12 30.66 -8.69
CA MET A 137 -26.41 29.40 -8.93
C MET A 137 -25.93 29.25 -10.38
N ASP A 138 -26.17 30.22 -11.26
CA ASP A 138 -25.77 30.14 -12.68
C ASP A 138 -24.36 30.70 -12.96
N GLY A 139 -23.81 31.49 -12.02
CA GLY A 139 -22.48 32.10 -12.08
C GLY A 139 -22.43 33.38 -12.89
N CYS A 140 -23.58 33.96 -13.22
CA CYS A 140 -23.67 35.17 -14.03
C CYS A 140 -24.26 36.34 -13.23
N PRO A 141 -23.61 37.52 -13.22
CA PRO A 141 -24.16 38.68 -12.55
C PRO A 141 -25.49 39.10 -13.18
N ASP A 142 -26.55 39.08 -12.38
CA ASP A 142 -27.89 39.44 -12.79
C ASP A 142 -28.55 40.52 -11.90
N VAL A 143 -29.81 40.83 -12.19
CA VAL A 143 -30.64 41.70 -11.36
C VAL A 143 -32.04 41.11 -11.20
N PRO A 144 -32.62 41.12 -9.98
CA PRO A 144 -33.97 40.64 -9.77
C PRO A 144 -34.98 41.43 -10.61
N PRO A 145 -36.01 40.77 -11.17
CA PRO A 145 -37.10 41.44 -11.85
C PRO A 145 -37.75 42.48 -10.94
N ILE A 146 -37.94 43.69 -11.45
CA ILE A 146 -38.66 44.72 -10.69
C ILE A 146 -40.16 44.40 -10.73
N LYS A 147 -40.79 44.37 -9.56
CA LYS A 147 -42.21 44.03 -9.42
C LYS A 147 -43.09 45.19 -9.92
N ASP A 148 -43.96 44.87 -10.86
CA ASP A 148 -45.02 45.71 -11.43
C ASP A 148 -46.26 44.81 -11.60
N SER A 149 -47.23 44.92 -10.69
CA SER A 149 -48.28 43.90 -10.58
C SER A 149 -49.43 44.06 -11.58
N ASP A 150 -49.64 45.26 -12.12
CA ASP A 150 -50.65 45.50 -13.17
C ASP A 150 -50.04 45.73 -14.57
N ASN A 151 -48.72 45.79 -14.66
CA ASN A 151 -47.95 45.98 -15.88
C ASN A 151 -48.25 47.31 -16.56
N ASP A 152 -48.52 48.37 -15.79
CA ASP A 152 -48.74 49.72 -16.31
C ASP A 152 -47.42 50.49 -16.60
N GLY A 153 -46.28 49.91 -16.21
CA GLY A 153 -44.94 50.48 -16.40
C GLY A 153 -44.44 51.31 -15.20
N ILE A 154 -45.18 51.39 -14.11
CA ILE A 154 -44.80 52.01 -12.85
C ILE A 154 -44.51 50.89 -11.83
N VAL A 155 -43.32 50.90 -11.25
CA VAL A 155 -42.91 49.86 -10.30
C VAL A 155 -43.74 49.96 -9.02
N ASP A 156 -44.15 48.82 -8.45
CA ASP A 156 -45.02 48.76 -7.26
C ASP A 156 -44.57 49.69 -6.12
N SER A 157 -43.25 49.85 -5.95
CA SER A 157 -42.65 50.66 -4.87
C SER A 157 -42.91 52.16 -4.99
N ILE A 158 -43.25 52.67 -6.18
CA ILE A 158 -43.58 54.07 -6.44
C ILE A 158 -44.97 54.25 -7.04
N ASP A 159 -45.70 53.16 -7.25
CA ASP A 159 -47.07 53.20 -7.73
C ASP A 159 -48.06 53.49 -6.59
N SER A 160 -48.92 54.48 -6.82
CA SER A 160 -50.01 54.81 -5.90
C SER A 160 -51.14 53.78 -5.93
N CYS A 161 -51.26 53.03 -7.02
CA CYS A 161 -52.28 52.01 -7.23
C CYS A 161 -51.67 50.69 -7.75
N PRO A 162 -50.80 49.99 -6.98
CA PRO A 162 -49.93 48.88 -7.43
C PRO A 162 -50.58 47.65 -8.08
N THR A 163 -51.91 47.62 -8.23
CA THR A 163 -52.65 46.47 -8.77
C THR A 163 -53.78 46.92 -9.70
N GLN A 164 -53.78 48.16 -10.18
CA GLN A 164 -54.83 48.76 -11.02
C GLN A 164 -54.22 49.68 -12.08
N SER A 165 -54.20 49.19 -13.32
CA SER A 165 -53.80 49.92 -14.53
C SER A 165 -54.73 51.09 -14.90
#